data_AF-I5AV01-F1
#
_entry.id   AF-I5AV01-F1
#
_cell.length_a   1.000
_cell.length_b   1.000
_cell.length_c   1.000
_cell.angle_alpha   90.00
_cell.angle_beta   90.00
_cell.angle_gamma   90.00
#
_symmetry.space_group_name_H-M   'P 1'
#
loop_
_entity.id
_entity.type
_entity.pdbx_description
1 polymer ?
#
loop_
_entity_poly.entity_id
_entity_poly.type
_entity_poly.pdbx_seq_one_letter_code
_entity_poly.pdbx_strand_id
1 'polypeptide(L)'
;MDVIKIKQPDQDYFTREAYKTLRANFLFSGPEKKVIDVTSCSENEGKSTVSMQLAISLAQSGKRTLLIDADMRKSVLVGRTGVSGKQIKGLAHALSGQCDGVDVVYATDIPNFFMIYSGPFPPNPTELLGGKIFHSMLDSLRKVFDYIIIDTPPLGSVIDSAVIAGHCDGSILVIAAEEVSRRFAMDVKDQLERANCPILGCVLNKASQENERYGRYGRYGRYGKYGRYGKYYGHYGYYAASDDSKDSGKTKGEKAKKRKKK
;
A
#
# COMPACT_ATOMS: atom_id res chain seq x y z
N MET A 1 -20.06 23.35 0.97
CA MET A 1 -19.58 22.34 0.01
C MET A 1 -20.34 21.06 0.28
N ASP A 2 -20.96 20.47 -0.74
CA ASP A 2 -21.63 19.18 -0.60
C ASP A 2 -20.59 18.12 -0.21
N VAL A 3 -20.86 17.38 0.88
CA VAL A 3 -19.99 16.30 1.34
C VAL A 3 -20.28 15.06 0.53
N ILE A 4 -19.25 14.51 -0.11
CA ILE A 4 -19.38 13.32 -0.95
C ILE A 4 -19.29 12.06 -0.09
N LYS A 5 -20.31 11.22 -0.18
CA LYS A 5 -20.31 9.90 0.47
C LYS A 5 -19.42 8.92 -0.28
N ILE A 6 -18.46 8.30 0.40
CA ILE A 6 -17.63 7.24 -0.17
C ILE A 6 -18.31 5.87 0.00
N LYS A 7 -18.41 5.10 -1.09
CA LYS A 7 -18.84 3.69 -1.02
C LYS A 7 -17.64 2.83 -0.68
N GLN A 8 -17.58 2.37 0.57
CA GLN A 8 -16.55 1.44 1.00
C GLN A 8 -17.10 0.00 0.92
N PRO A 9 -16.45 -0.91 0.19
CA PRO A 9 -16.80 -2.32 0.26
C PRO A 9 -16.50 -2.86 1.66
N ASP A 10 -17.23 -3.88 2.10
CA ASP A 10 -16.83 -4.63 3.28
C ASP A 10 -15.47 -5.28 3.04
N GLN A 11 -14.50 -4.93 3.88
CA GLN A 11 -13.15 -5.45 3.81
C GLN A 11 -12.91 -6.41 4.97
N ASP A 12 -12.36 -7.58 4.66
CA ASP A 12 -11.87 -8.49 5.68
C ASP A 12 -10.71 -7.89 6.49
N TYR A 13 -10.40 -8.51 7.62
CA TYR A 13 -9.35 -8.06 8.53
C TYR A 13 -7.96 -7.98 7.85
N PHE A 14 -7.60 -8.97 7.03
CA PHE A 14 -6.28 -9.03 6.39
C PHE A 14 -6.10 -7.92 5.37
N THR A 15 -7.13 -7.66 4.57
CA THR A 15 -7.16 -6.54 3.62
C THR A 15 -6.96 -5.20 4.32
N ARG A 16 -7.62 -4.99 5.48
CA ARG A 16 -7.45 -3.77 6.28
C ARG A 16 -6.04 -3.62 6.85
N GLU A 17 -5.45 -4.69 7.38
CA GLU A 17 -4.07 -4.69 7.87
C GLU A 17 -3.04 -4.49 6.74
N ALA A 18 -3.32 -5.01 5.54
CA ALA A 18 -2.49 -4.79 4.36
C ALA A 18 -2.46 -3.29 3.99
N TYR A 19 -3.58 -2.57 4.02
CA TYR A 19 -3.59 -1.12 3.77
C TYR A 19 -2.95 -0.30 4.89
N LYS A 20 -2.99 -0.75 6.15
CA LYS A 20 -2.22 -0.13 7.23
C LYS A 20 -0.71 -0.33 7.03
N THR A 21 -0.31 -1.53 6.60
CA THR A 21 1.08 -1.85 6.26
C THR A 21 1.56 -1.03 5.08
N LEU A 22 0.75 -0.92 4.02
CA LEU A 22 1.04 -0.07 2.87
C LEU A 22 1.25 1.39 3.28
N ARG A 23 0.35 1.94 4.11
CA ARG A 23 0.53 3.29 4.66
C ARG A 23 1.83 3.43 5.44
N ALA A 24 2.15 2.50 6.32
CA ALA A 24 3.39 2.56 7.11
C ALA A 24 4.63 2.56 6.20
N ASN A 25 4.70 1.64 5.24
CA ASN A 25 5.78 1.57 4.26
C ASN A 25 5.89 2.85 3.42
N PHE A 26 4.75 3.40 3.01
CA PHE A 26 4.70 4.66 2.30
C PHE A 26 5.27 5.82 3.14
N LEU A 27 4.85 5.94 4.40
CA LEU A 27 5.37 6.99 5.30
C LEU A 27 6.88 6.84 5.58
N PHE A 28 7.41 5.61 5.57
CA PHE A 28 8.85 5.35 5.69
C PHE A 28 9.66 5.78 4.45
N SER A 29 9.02 6.02 3.31
CA SER A 29 9.71 6.53 2.10
C SER A 29 10.15 8.00 2.24
N GLY A 30 9.69 8.70 3.28
CA GLY A 30 10.12 10.05 3.65
C GLY A 30 9.01 11.09 3.52
N PRO A 31 8.93 12.07 4.43
CA PRO A 31 7.86 13.08 4.44
C PRO A 31 7.94 14.09 3.28
N GLU A 32 9.09 14.17 2.60
CA GLU A 32 9.33 15.05 1.46
C GLU A 32 8.50 14.66 0.22
N LYS A 33 8.03 13.40 0.17
CA LYS A 33 7.30 12.81 -0.96
C LYS A 33 5.80 13.05 -0.80
N LYS A 34 5.30 14.16 -1.37
CA LYS A 34 3.90 14.58 -1.21
C LYS A 34 3.01 14.17 -2.38
N VAL A 35 3.51 14.26 -3.61
CA VAL A 35 2.74 13.97 -4.83
C VAL A 35 3.14 12.61 -5.35
N ILE A 36 2.18 11.68 -5.37
CA ILE A 36 2.45 10.27 -5.63
C ILE A 36 1.49 9.77 -6.68
N ASP A 37 2.01 9.35 -7.83
CA ASP A 37 1.20 8.63 -8.79
C ASP A 37 1.11 7.14 -8.45
N VAL A 38 -0.04 6.58 -8.76
CA VAL A 38 -0.30 5.15 -8.66
C VAL A 38 -0.71 4.68 -10.06
N THR A 39 0.04 3.71 -10.57
CA THR A 39 -0.16 3.13 -11.90
C THR A 39 -0.14 1.60 -11.84
N SER A 40 -0.41 0.95 -12.96
CA SER A 40 -0.35 -0.52 -13.12
C SER A 40 0.22 -0.91 -14.48
N CYS A 41 0.54 -2.18 -14.65
CA CYS A 41 1.04 -2.70 -15.93
C CYS A 41 -0.07 -2.73 -17.00
N SER A 42 -1.27 -3.13 -16.60
CA SER A 42 -2.46 -3.37 -17.41
C SER A 42 -3.72 -2.87 -16.70
N GLU A 43 -4.84 -2.88 -17.44
CA GLU A 43 -6.16 -2.61 -16.88
C GLU A 43 -6.56 -3.63 -15.81
N ASN A 44 -7.46 -3.22 -14.91
CA ASN A 44 -8.16 -4.08 -13.97
C ASN A 44 -7.29 -4.81 -12.91
N GLU A 45 -6.08 -4.29 -12.66
CA GLU A 45 -5.18 -4.79 -11.60
C GLU A 45 -5.51 -4.27 -10.19
N GLY A 46 -6.57 -3.46 -10.07
CA GLY A 46 -7.04 -2.90 -8.80
C GLY A 46 -6.31 -1.63 -8.35
N LYS A 47 -5.51 -1.03 -9.23
CA LYS A 47 -4.91 0.30 -9.13
C LYS A 47 -5.81 1.33 -8.43
N SER A 48 -6.98 1.64 -8.98
CA SER A 48 -7.90 2.65 -8.40
C SER A 48 -8.40 2.29 -7.00
N THR A 49 -8.50 1.00 -6.67
CA THR A 49 -8.78 0.55 -5.31
C THR A 49 -7.62 0.86 -4.38
N VAL A 50 -6.40 0.50 -4.79
CA VAL A 50 -5.19 0.74 -4.00
C VAL A 50 -4.98 2.25 -3.79
N SER A 51 -5.11 3.08 -4.84
CA SER A 51 -5.01 4.54 -4.78
C SER A 51 -5.99 5.12 -3.75
N MET A 52 -7.25 4.71 -3.83
CA MET A 52 -8.30 5.18 -2.93
C MET A 52 -8.08 4.73 -1.47
N GLN A 53 -7.72 3.47 -1.26
CA GLN A 53 -7.52 2.93 0.08
C GLN A 53 -6.26 3.45 0.75
N LEU A 54 -5.18 3.68 -0.02
CA LEU A 54 -4.01 4.39 0.48
C LEU A 54 -4.38 5.82 0.93
N ALA A 55 -5.12 6.56 0.09
CA ALA A 55 -5.54 7.92 0.42
C ALA A 55 -6.44 7.98 1.68
N ILE A 56 -7.41 7.07 1.79
CA ILE A 56 -8.26 6.92 2.98
C ILE A 56 -7.42 6.57 4.22
N SER A 57 -6.50 5.61 4.10
CA SER A 57 -5.63 5.18 5.21
C SER A 57 -4.75 6.33 5.71
N LEU A 58 -4.24 7.17 4.81
CA LEU A 58 -3.49 8.39 5.16
C LEU A 58 -4.39 9.41 5.85
N ALA A 59 -5.59 9.67 5.32
CA ALA A 59 -6.55 10.59 5.93
C ALA A 59 -6.96 10.18 7.35
N GLN A 60 -7.20 8.89 7.57
CA GLN A 60 -7.49 8.31 8.89
C GLN A 60 -6.33 8.44 9.87
N SER A 61 -5.08 8.61 9.39
CA SER A 61 -3.92 8.93 10.24
C SER A 61 -3.77 10.43 10.55
N GLY A 62 -4.77 11.24 10.21
CA GLY A 62 -4.81 12.67 10.48
C GLY A 62 -4.17 13.55 9.40
N LYS A 63 -3.78 12.96 8.26
CA LYS A 63 -3.12 13.69 7.16
C LYS A 63 -4.17 14.26 6.20
N ARG A 64 -4.10 15.56 5.88
CA ARG A 64 -4.94 16.14 4.83
C ARG A 64 -4.52 15.54 3.49
N THR A 65 -5.37 14.67 2.95
CA THR A 65 -5.05 13.84 1.79
C THR A 65 -6.04 14.07 0.66
N LEU A 66 -5.51 14.31 -0.54
CA LEU A 66 -6.27 14.49 -1.77
C LEU A 66 -6.05 13.29 -2.69
N LEU A 67 -7.12 12.73 -3.23
CA LEU A 67 -7.07 11.79 -4.35
C LEU A 67 -7.49 12.49 -5.64
N ILE A 68 -6.62 12.48 -6.65
CA ILE A 68 -6.89 12.99 -7.98
C ILE A 68 -7.12 11.81 -8.92
N ASP A 69 -8.28 11.78 -9.55
CA ASP A 69 -8.60 10.86 -10.63
C ASP A 69 -8.09 11.43 -11.97
N ALA A 70 -6.89 11.00 -12.37
CA ALA A 70 -6.25 11.41 -13.61
C ALA A 70 -6.42 10.38 -14.75
N ASP A 71 -7.20 9.32 -14.54
CA ASP A 71 -7.62 8.41 -15.61
C ASP A 71 -8.75 9.04 -16.43
N MET A 72 -8.38 10.00 -17.29
CA MET A 72 -9.28 10.70 -18.18
C MET A 72 -9.76 9.87 -19.38
N ARG A 73 -9.46 8.57 -19.42
CA ARG A 73 -9.87 7.66 -20.49
C ARG A 73 -10.93 6.67 -20.01
N LYS A 74 -10.76 6.14 -18.80
CA LYS A 74 -11.62 5.08 -18.26
C LYS A 74 -11.73 5.16 -16.73
N SER A 75 -12.02 6.35 -16.21
CA SER A 75 -12.26 6.52 -14.77
C SER A 75 -13.37 5.60 -14.26
N VAL A 76 -13.11 5.02 -13.08
CA VAL A 76 -14.07 4.20 -12.32
C VAL A 76 -14.39 4.80 -10.95
N LEU A 77 -13.75 5.92 -10.57
CA LEU A 77 -13.81 6.46 -9.21
C LEU A 77 -15.15 7.12 -8.88
N VAL A 78 -15.82 7.74 -9.85
CA VAL A 78 -17.17 8.29 -9.67
C VAL A 78 -18.14 7.21 -9.16
N GLY A 79 -18.10 6.00 -9.74
CA GLY A 79 -18.96 4.88 -9.34
C GLY A 79 -18.76 4.41 -7.89
N ARG A 80 -17.59 4.70 -7.31
CA ARG A 80 -17.22 4.40 -5.91
C ARG A 80 -17.67 5.46 -4.92
N THR A 81 -18.46 6.42 -5.38
CA THR A 81 -19.01 7.47 -4.53
C THR A 81 -20.54 7.48 -4.65
N GLY A 82 -21.18 8.16 -3.70
CA GLY A 82 -22.62 8.39 -3.67
C GLY A 82 -23.09 9.50 -4.60
N VAL A 83 -22.24 10.02 -5.50
CA VAL A 83 -22.67 11.09 -6.40
C VAL A 83 -23.54 10.52 -7.51
N SER A 84 -24.83 10.88 -7.49
CA SER A 84 -25.80 10.56 -8.53
C SER A 84 -26.51 11.83 -8.99
N GLY A 85 -26.64 12.03 -10.31
CA GLY A 85 -27.51 13.05 -10.89
C GLY A 85 -27.03 14.50 -10.83
N LYS A 86 -25.81 14.80 -10.33
CA LYS A 86 -25.19 16.12 -10.40
C LYS A 86 -24.07 16.14 -11.43
N GLN A 87 -23.99 17.20 -12.22
CA GLN A 87 -22.87 17.45 -13.13
C GLN A 87 -21.64 17.83 -12.29
N ILE A 88 -20.78 16.85 -12.03
CA ILE A 88 -19.54 17.05 -11.27
C ILE A 88 -18.52 17.71 -12.20
N LYS A 89 -17.99 18.88 -11.80
CA LYS A 89 -16.81 19.44 -12.44
C LYS A 89 -15.60 18.63 -12.03
N GLY A 90 -14.65 18.46 -12.92
CA GLY A 90 -13.51 17.55 -12.70
C GLY A 90 -12.25 18.09 -13.32
N LEU A 91 -11.18 17.33 -13.21
CA LEU A 91 -9.85 17.66 -13.66
C LEU A 91 -9.84 18.14 -15.12
N ALA A 92 -10.56 17.48 -16.03
CA ALA A 92 -10.66 17.90 -17.43
C ALA A 92 -11.21 19.33 -17.59
N HIS A 93 -12.20 19.73 -16.79
CA HIS A 93 -12.75 21.10 -16.82
C HIS A 93 -11.70 22.12 -16.34
N ALA A 94 -11.02 21.82 -15.23
CA ALA A 94 -9.99 22.69 -14.67
C ALA A 94 -8.79 22.84 -15.62
N LEU A 95 -8.30 21.74 -16.21
CA LEU A 95 -7.17 21.76 -17.13
C LEU A 95 -7.50 22.41 -18.48
N SER A 96 -8.79 22.46 -18.84
CA SER A 96 -9.27 23.17 -20.03
C SER A 96 -9.60 24.66 -19.76
N GLY A 97 -9.37 25.15 -18.54
CA GLY A 97 -9.66 26.54 -18.15
C GLY A 97 -11.15 26.87 -18.02
N GLN A 98 -12.03 25.87 -17.90
CA GLN A 98 -13.48 26.05 -17.77
C GLN A 98 -13.91 26.37 -16.33
N CYS A 99 -13.04 26.11 -15.36
CA CYS A 99 -13.23 26.44 -13.94
C CYS A 99 -11.88 26.50 -13.22
N ASP A 100 -11.87 27.07 -12.01
CA ASP A 100 -10.67 27.11 -11.20
C ASP A 100 -10.39 25.73 -10.57
N GLY A 101 -9.11 25.45 -10.28
CA GLY A 101 -8.69 24.19 -9.66
C GLY A 101 -9.31 23.94 -8.28
N VAL A 102 -9.73 24.99 -7.56
CA VAL A 102 -10.42 24.86 -6.27
C VAL A 102 -11.87 24.39 -6.42
N ASP A 103 -12.52 24.69 -7.54
CA ASP A 103 -13.93 24.36 -7.79
C ASP A 103 -14.16 22.86 -7.98
N VAL A 104 -13.09 22.12 -8.28
CA VAL A 104 -13.11 20.67 -8.54
C VAL A 104 -12.63 19.86 -7.33
N VAL A 105 -12.30 20.51 -6.22
CA VAL A 105 -11.90 19.84 -4.97
C VAL A 105 -13.14 19.60 -4.11
N TYR A 106 -13.47 18.33 -3.90
CA TYR A 106 -14.62 17.92 -3.11
C TYR A 106 -14.21 17.31 -1.79
N ALA A 107 -14.83 17.77 -0.70
CA ALA A 107 -14.73 17.12 0.60
C ALA A 107 -15.56 15.83 0.62
N THR A 108 -15.08 14.83 1.34
CA THR A 108 -15.78 13.54 1.51
C THR A 108 -16.34 13.37 2.91
N ASP A 109 -17.15 12.34 3.13
CA ASP A 109 -17.65 11.94 4.45
C ASP A 109 -16.57 11.34 5.36
N ILE A 110 -15.35 11.19 4.86
CA ILE A 110 -14.18 10.77 5.62
C ILE A 110 -13.37 12.02 6.01
N PRO A 111 -13.13 12.28 7.31
CA PRO A 111 -12.33 13.41 7.75
C PRO A 111 -10.95 13.44 7.09
N ASN A 112 -10.49 14.63 6.72
CA ASN A 112 -9.21 14.88 6.04
C ASN A 112 -9.07 14.29 4.63
N PHE A 113 -10.11 13.67 4.07
CA PHE A 113 -10.07 13.06 2.73
C PHE A 113 -10.85 13.89 1.71
N PHE A 114 -10.19 14.21 0.60
CA PHE A 114 -10.70 15.04 -0.48
C PHE A 114 -10.50 14.34 -1.82
N MET A 115 -11.33 14.68 -2.81
CA MET A 115 -11.27 14.10 -4.15
C MET A 115 -11.39 15.15 -5.25
N ILE A 116 -10.64 14.95 -6.34
CA ILE A 116 -10.89 15.53 -7.66
C ILE A 116 -11.22 14.39 -8.60
N TYR A 117 -12.33 14.49 -9.33
CA TYR A 117 -12.74 13.52 -10.34
C TYR A 117 -12.11 13.82 -11.69
N SER A 118 -12.03 12.83 -12.59
CA SER A 118 -11.52 13.05 -13.95
C SER A 118 -12.30 14.13 -14.71
N GLY A 119 -13.63 14.18 -14.52
CA GLY A 119 -14.53 14.93 -15.38
C GLY A 119 -14.78 14.22 -16.71
N PRO A 120 -15.37 14.91 -17.70
CA PRO A 120 -15.64 14.36 -19.03
C PRO A 120 -14.34 13.95 -19.71
N PHE A 121 -14.39 12.90 -20.52
CA PHE A 121 -13.22 12.42 -21.26
C PHE A 121 -12.87 13.40 -22.39
N PRO A 122 -11.72 14.10 -22.32
CA PRO A 122 -11.30 15.03 -23.35
C PRO A 122 -10.70 14.26 -24.55
N PRO A 123 -10.65 14.88 -25.75
CA PRO A 123 -10.00 14.26 -26.91
C PRO A 123 -8.47 14.18 -26.77
N ASN A 124 -7.88 15.00 -25.89
CA ASN A 124 -6.44 15.24 -25.76
C ASN A 124 -5.95 15.14 -24.28
N PRO A 125 -6.16 14.01 -23.60
CA PRO A 125 -5.85 13.88 -22.17
C PRO A 125 -4.35 14.03 -21.87
N THR A 126 -3.48 13.48 -22.72
CA THR A 126 -2.03 13.51 -22.52
C THR A 126 -1.49 14.95 -22.50
N GLU A 127 -1.95 15.80 -23.42
CA GLU A 127 -1.55 17.20 -23.53
C GLU A 127 -2.02 18.03 -22.33
N LEU A 128 -3.23 17.76 -21.84
CA LEU A 128 -3.76 18.43 -20.65
C LEU A 128 -2.93 18.06 -19.41
N LEU A 129 -2.64 16.77 -19.24
CA LEU A 129 -1.89 16.25 -18.09
C LEU A 129 -0.40 16.62 -18.11
N GLY A 130 0.20 16.82 -19.29
CA GLY A 130 1.57 17.35 -19.43
C GLY A 130 1.65 18.88 -19.45
N GLY A 131 0.51 19.57 -19.36
CA GLY A 131 0.41 21.01 -19.51
C GLY A 131 0.85 21.79 -18.27
N LYS A 132 1.22 23.07 -18.47
CA LYS A 132 1.59 24.00 -17.39
C LYS A 132 0.47 24.20 -16.35
N ILE A 133 -0.79 24.07 -16.76
CA ILE A 133 -1.95 24.21 -15.87
C ILE A 133 -1.97 23.09 -14.83
N PHE A 134 -1.74 21.84 -15.25
CA PHE A 134 -1.68 20.71 -14.32
C PHE A 134 -0.53 20.86 -13.32
N HIS A 135 0.65 21.23 -13.81
CA HIS A 135 1.81 21.49 -12.94
C HIS A 135 1.54 22.60 -11.91
N SER A 136 1.00 23.74 -12.35
CA SER A 136 0.67 24.88 -11.46
C SER A 136 -0.42 24.52 -10.45
N MET A 137 -1.37 23.67 -10.84
CA MET A 137 -2.40 23.13 -9.97
C MET A 137 -1.76 22.25 -8.88
N LEU A 138 -0.89 21.31 -9.24
CA LEU A 138 -0.17 20.48 -8.26
C LEU A 138 0.65 21.32 -7.27
N ASP A 139 1.39 22.33 -7.74
CA ASP A 139 2.16 23.23 -6.87
C ASP A 139 1.30 23.98 -5.86
N SER A 140 0.09 24.36 -6.27
CA SER A 140 -0.89 25.02 -5.40
C SER A 140 -1.45 24.05 -4.37
N LEU A 141 -1.79 22.83 -4.80
CA LEU A 141 -2.33 21.77 -3.93
C LEU A 141 -1.31 21.30 -2.89
N ARG A 142 -0.02 21.24 -3.24
CA ARG A 142 1.09 20.85 -2.33
C ARG A 142 1.22 21.73 -1.10
N LYS A 143 0.73 22.97 -1.17
CA LYS A 143 0.75 23.95 -0.06
C LYS A 143 -0.35 23.67 0.97
N VAL A 144 -1.41 22.98 0.57
CA VAL A 144 -2.62 22.79 1.40
C VAL A 144 -2.85 21.34 1.82
N PHE A 145 -2.31 20.37 1.08
CA PHE A 145 -2.39 18.95 1.40
C PHE A 145 -1.04 18.40 1.89
N ASP A 146 -1.12 17.47 2.84
CA ASP A 146 0.04 16.70 3.28
C ASP A 146 0.45 15.70 2.20
N TYR A 147 -0.54 15.04 1.58
CA TYR A 147 -0.34 14.06 0.52
C TYR A 147 -1.37 14.23 -0.61
N ILE A 148 -0.91 14.04 -1.84
CA ILE A 148 -1.69 14.05 -3.07
C ILE A 148 -1.43 12.71 -3.78
N ILE A 149 -2.44 11.85 -3.82
CA ILE A 149 -2.40 10.58 -4.51
C ILE A 149 -3.07 10.76 -5.87
N ILE A 150 -2.42 10.36 -6.95
CA ILE A 150 -2.93 10.50 -8.32
C ILE A 150 -3.20 9.10 -8.88
N ASP A 151 -4.46 8.77 -9.12
CA ASP A 151 -4.87 7.57 -9.83
C ASP A 151 -4.69 7.80 -11.34
N THR A 152 -3.79 7.05 -11.97
CA THR A 152 -3.42 7.24 -13.39
C THR A 152 -3.95 6.09 -14.24
N PRO A 153 -3.99 6.16 -15.59
CA PRO A 153 -4.27 4.98 -16.40
C PRO A 153 -3.09 3.98 -16.37
N PRO A 154 -3.27 2.71 -16.80
CA PRO A 154 -2.19 1.74 -16.84
C PRO A 154 -1.05 2.17 -17.77
N LEU A 155 0.17 2.18 -17.24
CA LEU A 155 1.35 2.64 -17.98
C LEU A 155 1.67 1.76 -19.19
N GLY A 156 1.42 0.44 -19.11
CA GLY A 156 1.66 -0.46 -20.23
C GLY A 156 0.68 -0.28 -21.40
N SER A 157 -0.36 0.53 -21.26
CA SER A 157 -1.35 0.81 -22.32
C SER A 157 -1.23 2.21 -22.91
N VAL A 158 -0.96 3.23 -22.08
CA VAL A 158 -0.93 4.63 -22.50
C VAL A 158 0.16 5.41 -21.78
N ILE A 159 0.71 6.43 -22.43
CA ILE A 159 1.84 7.22 -21.90
C ILE A 159 1.44 8.25 -20.84
N ASP A 160 0.15 8.51 -20.66
CA ASP A 160 -0.37 9.52 -19.72
C ASP A 160 0.23 9.37 -18.31
N SER A 161 0.37 8.13 -17.84
CA SER A 161 0.96 7.84 -16.53
C SER A 161 2.43 8.26 -16.43
N ALA A 162 3.25 8.06 -17.48
CA ALA A 162 4.63 8.52 -17.51
C ALA A 162 4.73 10.06 -17.52
N VAL A 163 3.82 10.73 -18.23
CA VAL A 163 3.76 12.20 -18.25
C VAL A 163 3.43 12.74 -16.86
N ILE A 164 2.43 12.16 -16.19
CA ILE A 164 2.07 12.51 -14.81
C ILE A 164 3.23 12.23 -13.86
N ALA A 165 3.90 11.09 -13.99
CA ALA A 165 5.01 10.68 -13.13
C ALA A 165 6.16 11.71 -13.15
N GLY A 166 6.44 12.34 -14.30
CA GLY A 166 7.43 13.42 -14.41
C GLY A 166 7.12 14.67 -13.56
N HIS A 167 5.91 14.79 -13.02
CA HIS A 167 5.48 15.84 -12.10
C HIS A 167 5.28 15.36 -10.65
N CYS A 168 5.60 14.10 -10.37
CA CYS A 168 5.41 13.47 -9.06
C CYS A 168 6.73 13.34 -8.30
N ASP A 169 6.64 13.21 -6.98
CA ASP A 169 7.78 12.96 -6.11
C ASP A 169 8.19 11.48 -6.09
N GLY A 170 7.26 10.60 -6.44
CA GLY A 170 7.49 9.18 -6.63
C GLY A 170 6.26 8.44 -7.15
N SER A 171 6.47 7.21 -7.60
CA SER A 171 5.43 6.36 -8.18
C SER A 171 5.28 5.05 -7.42
N ILE A 172 4.06 4.53 -7.38
CA ILE A 172 3.74 3.19 -6.88
C ILE A 172 3.20 2.35 -8.04
N LEU A 173 3.84 1.21 -8.30
CA LEU A 173 3.40 0.27 -9.32
C LEU A 173 2.51 -0.81 -8.70
N VAL A 174 1.23 -0.86 -9.08
CA VAL A 174 0.30 -1.92 -8.69
C VAL A 174 0.40 -3.05 -9.70
N ILE A 175 0.58 -4.28 -9.19
CA ILE A 175 0.77 -5.50 -9.97
C ILE A 175 -0.26 -6.53 -9.50
N ALA A 176 -1.14 -7.00 -10.38
CA ALA A 176 -2.02 -8.12 -10.05
C ALA A 176 -1.23 -9.44 -9.98
N ALA A 177 -1.33 -10.12 -8.83
CA ALA A 177 -0.74 -11.42 -8.61
C ALA A 177 -1.27 -12.43 -9.63
N GLU A 178 -0.37 -13.24 -10.18
CA GLU A 178 -0.67 -14.34 -11.12
C GLU A 178 -1.28 -13.93 -12.48
N GLU A 179 -1.67 -12.67 -12.64
CA GLU A 179 -2.20 -12.11 -13.90
C GLU A 179 -1.11 -11.40 -14.72
N VAL A 180 -0.04 -10.91 -14.09
CA VAL A 180 1.04 -10.16 -14.74
C VAL A 180 2.34 -10.95 -14.76
N SER A 181 2.91 -11.16 -15.94
CA SER A 181 4.22 -11.80 -16.06
C SER A 181 5.33 -10.90 -15.51
N ARG A 182 6.34 -11.51 -14.86
CA ARG A 182 7.51 -10.77 -14.35
C ARG A 182 8.20 -9.96 -15.45
N ARG A 183 8.33 -10.51 -16.66
CA ARG A 183 8.95 -9.81 -17.79
C ARG A 183 8.21 -8.51 -18.11
N PHE A 184 6.89 -8.59 -18.26
CA PHE A 184 6.08 -7.43 -18.57
C PHE A 184 6.10 -6.38 -17.45
N ALA A 185 6.07 -6.81 -16.19
CA ALA A 185 6.24 -5.89 -15.05
C ALA A 185 7.60 -5.17 -15.06
N MET A 186 8.68 -5.86 -15.45
CA MET A 186 10.00 -5.23 -15.60
C MET A 186 10.03 -4.24 -16.77
N ASP A 187 9.41 -4.57 -17.90
CA ASP A 187 9.31 -3.66 -19.06
C ASP A 187 8.57 -2.36 -18.67
N VAL A 188 7.47 -2.46 -17.93
CA VAL A 188 6.70 -1.31 -17.43
C VAL A 188 7.50 -0.51 -16.38
N LYS A 189 8.20 -1.19 -15.47
CA LYS A 189 9.12 -0.54 -14.52
C LYS A 189 10.17 0.29 -15.26
N ASP A 190 10.79 -0.26 -16.29
CA ASP A 190 11.84 0.42 -17.05
C ASP A 190 11.28 1.63 -17.83
N GLN A 191 10.02 1.57 -18.27
CA GLN A 191 9.32 2.75 -18.84
C GLN A 191 9.11 3.84 -17.79
N LEU A 192 8.72 3.47 -16.57
CA LEU A 192 8.50 4.41 -15.47
C LEU A 192 9.81 5.07 -15.02
N GLU A 193 10.92 4.32 -14.97
CA GLU A 193 12.25 4.87 -14.66
C GLU A 193 12.69 5.91 -15.70
N ARG A 194 12.34 5.74 -16.97
CA ARG A 194 12.63 6.73 -18.03
C ARG A 194 11.84 8.02 -17.87
N ALA A 195 10.73 8.01 -17.13
CA ALA A 195 9.98 9.22 -16.79
C ALA A 195 10.67 10.08 -15.72
N ASN A 196 11.85 9.68 -15.22
CA ASN A 196 12.62 10.33 -14.17
C ASN A 196 11.85 10.48 -12.84
N CYS A 197 10.85 9.63 -12.59
CA CYS A 197 10.14 9.58 -11.33
C CYS A 197 10.70 8.45 -10.44
N PRO A 198 11.06 8.73 -9.17
CA PRO A 198 11.50 7.68 -8.24
C PRO A 198 10.40 6.64 -7.99
N ILE A 199 10.69 5.37 -8.27
CA ILE A 199 9.76 4.28 -7.92
C ILE A 199 9.88 4.00 -6.42
N LEU A 200 8.83 4.33 -5.66
CA LEU A 200 8.79 4.13 -4.20
C LEU A 200 8.64 2.65 -3.85
N GLY A 201 8.04 1.87 -4.74
CA GLY A 201 7.86 0.44 -4.59
C GLY A 201 6.72 -0.10 -5.45
N CYS A 202 6.31 -1.33 -5.17
CA CYS A 202 5.18 -1.96 -5.82
C CYS A 202 4.18 -2.54 -4.82
N VAL A 203 2.91 -2.61 -5.22
CA VAL A 203 1.85 -3.31 -4.49
C VAL A 203 1.45 -4.55 -5.28
N LEU A 204 1.73 -5.73 -4.72
CA LEU A 204 1.21 -6.98 -5.27
C LEU A 204 -0.24 -7.15 -4.81
N ASN A 205 -1.19 -6.92 -5.71
CA ASN A 205 -2.62 -6.96 -5.42
C ASN A 205 -3.25 -8.30 -5.85
N LYS A 206 -4.45 -8.62 -5.35
CA LYS A 206 -5.16 -9.89 -5.61
C LYS A 206 -4.39 -11.15 -5.16
N ALA A 207 -3.41 -11.01 -4.27
CA ALA A 207 -2.66 -12.15 -3.75
C ALA A 207 -3.54 -13.05 -2.89
N SER A 208 -3.43 -14.37 -3.07
CA SER A 208 -4.12 -15.37 -2.24
C SER A 208 -3.43 -15.55 -0.88
N GLN A 209 -4.17 -15.96 0.15
CA GLN A 209 -3.60 -16.22 1.49
C GLN A 209 -2.63 -17.42 1.51
N GLU A 210 -2.73 -18.36 0.57
CA GLU A 210 -1.76 -19.46 0.46
C GLU A 210 -0.36 -18.95 0.08
N ASN A 211 -0.29 -17.87 -0.70
CA ASN A 211 0.96 -17.25 -1.13
C ASN A 211 1.71 -16.55 0.03
N GLU A 212 1.02 -16.10 1.09
CA GLU A 212 1.66 -15.52 2.28
C GLU A 212 2.40 -16.57 3.14
N ARG A 213 1.91 -17.83 3.16
CA ARG A 213 2.57 -18.93 3.90
C ARG A 213 3.92 -19.30 3.29
N TYR A 214 4.04 -19.25 1.96
CA TYR A 214 5.31 -19.44 1.26
C TYR A 214 6.31 -18.30 1.54
N GLY A 215 5.85 -17.06 1.64
CA GLY A 215 6.67 -15.89 2.01
C GLY A 215 7.25 -15.94 3.42
N ARG A 216 6.52 -16.51 4.40
CA ARG A 216 7.01 -16.67 5.79
C ARG A 216 8.17 -17.66 5.91
N TYR A 217 8.18 -18.75 5.14
CA TYR A 217 9.26 -19.74 5.18
C TYR A 217 10.56 -19.26 4.49
N GLY A 218 10.45 -18.35 3.51
CA GLY A 218 11.62 -17.80 2.80
C GLY A 218 12.51 -16.86 3.64
N ARG A 219 11.99 -16.27 4.73
CA ARG A 219 12.75 -15.32 5.57
C ARG A 219 13.64 -15.97 6.63
N TYR A 220 13.35 -17.20 7.06
CA TYR A 220 14.16 -17.92 8.06
C TYR A 220 15.21 -18.86 7.44
N GLY A 221 15.10 -19.20 6.16
CA GLY A 221 16.01 -20.13 5.48
C GLY A 221 17.40 -19.57 5.11
N ARG A 222 17.64 -18.26 5.27
CA ARG A 222 18.88 -17.61 4.77
C ARG A 222 19.98 -17.42 5.83
N TYR A 223 19.77 -17.88 7.06
CA TYR A 223 20.78 -17.87 8.14
C TYR A 223 21.26 -19.28 8.57
N GLY A 224 20.87 -20.35 7.85
CA GLY A 224 21.20 -21.74 8.20
C GLY A 224 22.47 -22.32 7.58
N LYS A 225 23.35 -21.51 6.96
CA LYS A 225 24.50 -22.00 6.17
C LYS A 225 25.85 -22.03 6.91
N TYR A 226 25.85 -22.08 8.24
CA TYR A 226 27.06 -22.25 9.08
C TYR A 226 26.83 -23.19 10.29
N GLY A 227 26.27 -24.38 10.05
CA GLY A 227 25.98 -25.36 11.11
C GLY A 227 26.37 -26.79 10.77
N ARG A 228 27.44 -27.03 9.99
CA ARG A 228 28.05 -28.37 9.88
C ARG A 228 29.05 -28.55 11.02
N TYR A 229 28.61 -28.84 12.23
CA TYR A 229 29.39 -29.52 13.29
C TYR A 229 28.48 -29.70 14.51
N GLY A 230 27.88 -30.89 14.65
CA GLY A 230 26.94 -31.18 15.74
C GLY A 230 26.35 -32.58 15.66
N LYS A 231 27.14 -33.56 15.21
CA LYS A 231 26.92 -34.96 15.58
C LYS A 231 27.66 -35.16 16.91
N TYR A 232 27.01 -35.82 17.85
CA TYR A 232 27.44 -36.22 19.21
C TYR A 232 26.76 -35.41 20.33
N TYR A 233 26.14 -36.14 21.27
CA TYR A 233 25.38 -35.68 22.44
C TYR A 233 23.96 -35.14 22.12
N GLY A 234 22.85 -35.61 22.71
CA GLY A 234 22.66 -36.46 23.88
C GLY A 234 21.31 -37.20 23.83
N HIS A 235 21.41 -38.49 24.13
CA HIS A 235 20.34 -39.36 24.58
C HIS A 235 20.00 -38.99 26.05
N TYR A 236 18.75 -39.23 26.48
CA TYR A 236 18.17 -39.06 27.84
C TYR A 236 17.69 -37.63 28.18
N GLY A 237 16.46 -37.41 28.69
CA GLY A 237 15.43 -38.33 29.13
C GLY A 237 14.15 -37.58 29.53
N TYR A 238 13.01 -38.26 29.36
CA TYR A 238 11.74 -37.96 30.03
C TYR A 238 11.85 -38.37 31.50
N TYR A 239 11.45 -37.49 32.44
CA TYR A 239 10.40 -37.72 33.44
C TYR A 239 10.41 -36.65 34.56
N ALA A 240 9.18 -36.25 34.89
CA ALA A 240 8.66 -35.90 36.22
C ALA A 240 9.01 -34.55 36.86
N ALA A 241 7.92 -33.78 37.01
CA ALA A 241 7.70 -32.73 37.98
C ALA A 241 7.80 -33.23 39.43
N SER A 242 8.26 -32.35 40.32
CA SER A 242 7.65 -32.09 41.63
C SER A 242 8.30 -30.89 42.29
N ASP A 243 7.42 -30.05 42.84
CA ASP A 243 7.63 -28.81 43.56
C ASP A 243 8.52 -28.87 44.83
N ASP A 244 8.95 -27.65 45.19
CA ASP A 244 9.05 -27.08 46.52
C ASP A 244 10.09 -27.56 47.56
N SER A 245 11.10 -26.69 47.69
CA SER A 245 11.38 -25.86 48.87
C SER A 245 12.00 -26.47 50.15
N LYS A 246 13.11 -25.82 50.52
CA LYS A 246 13.57 -25.43 51.87
C LYS A 246 14.10 -26.49 52.87
N ASP A 247 15.41 -26.36 53.04
CA ASP A 247 16.08 -25.91 54.28
C ASP A 247 16.69 -26.93 55.26
N SER A 248 17.92 -26.55 55.63
CA SER A 248 18.77 -26.78 56.81
C SER A 248 18.90 -28.16 57.50
N GLY A 249 20.17 -28.52 57.77
CA GLY A 249 20.58 -28.79 59.15
C GLY A 249 21.02 -30.21 59.54
N LYS A 250 22.29 -30.53 59.24
CA LYS A 250 23.31 -31.07 60.17
C LYS A 250 23.05 -32.35 61.03
N THR A 251 23.89 -33.34 60.71
CA THR A 251 24.77 -34.20 61.58
C THR A 251 24.30 -35.52 62.21
N LYS A 252 25.13 -36.55 61.87
CA LYS A 252 25.70 -37.66 62.69
C LYS A 252 24.80 -38.79 63.22
N GLY A 253 25.25 -40.03 62.95
CA GLY A 253 25.33 -41.07 64.00
C GLY A 253 24.80 -42.46 63.66
N GLU A 254 25.72 -43.34 63.26
CA GLU A 254 25.85 -44.77 63.61
C GLU A 254 24.77 -45.85 63.31
N LYS A 255 25.22 -46.83 62.51
CA LYS A 255 25.24 -48.31 62.72
C LYS A 255 23.95 -49.00 63.20
N ALA A 256 23.47 -49.98 62.41
CA ALA A 256 23.81 -51.41 62.55
C ALA A 256 22.74 -52.37 61.98
N LYS A 257 23.22 -53.35 61.20
CA LYS A 257 22.86 -54.78 61.21
C LYS A 257 21.37 -55.17 61.39
N LYS A 258 20.82 -55.91 60.42
CA LYS A 258 20.67 -57.39 60.33
C LYS A 258 19.62 -57.72 59.25
N ARG A 259 19.91 -58.65 58.32
CA ARG A 259 19.36 -60.04 58.23
C ARG A 259 17.82 -60.08 58.17
N LYS A 260 17.16 -60.92 57.40
CA LYS A 260 17.43 -61.96 56.38
C LYS A 260 16.02 -62.53 56.10
N LYS A 261 15.77 -62.98 54.87
CA LYS A 261 14.81 -64.06 54.50
C LYS A 261 13.32 -63.73 54.77
N LYS A 262 12.39 -64.09 53.91
CA LYS A 262 12.27 -65.29 53.07
C LYS A 262 11.83 -64.90 51.67
#